data_AF-A0A9D1JDM1-F1
#
_entry.id   AF-A0A9D1JDM1-F1
#
_cell.length_a   1.000
_cell.length_b   1.000
_cell.length_c   1.000
_cell.angle_alpha   90.00
_cell.angle_beta   90.00
_cell.angle_gamma   90.00
#
_symmetry.space_group_name_H-M   'P 1'
#
loop_
_entity.id
_entity.type
_entity.pdbx_description
1 polymer ?
#
loop_
_entity_poly.entity_id
_entity_poly.type
_entity_poly.pdbx_seq_one_letter_code
_entity_poly.pdbx_strand_id
1 'polypeptide(L)'
;MKIDCDVIRDLLPLYVENMVSAKSRELIEEHLIECNKCQMILNQMKEKEPEIICDTEPIEKFRDRFRKHTITVAMVSAFITVAILIIVQGVFFLQPGDEMGYSLLNFYFILPLTALISSILIGMRDAKIKWFVPILFGMIGIFIPWIVFHNTNEVAVFFAFLPSFIGVLIGAAIQALKKKRKR
;
A
#
# COMPACT_ATOMS: atom_id res chain seq x y z
N MET A 1 16.28 51.99 -32.69
CA MET A 1 17.61 51.56 -32.23
C MET A 1 17.60 50.04 -32.34
N LYS A 2 18.34 49.47 -33.29
CA LYS A 2 18.28 48.02 -33.51
C LYS A 2 19.02 47.34 -32.36
N ILE A 3 18.33 46.47 -31.62
CA ILE A 3 18.93 45.71 -30.52
C ILE A 3 19.88 44.67 -31.10
N ASP A 4 21.05 44.52 -30.48
CA ASP A 4 22.06 43.56 -30.89
C ASP A 4 21.57 42.12 -30.73
N CYS A 5 21.94 41.26 -31.68
CA CYS A 5 21.54 39.86 -31.68
C CYS A 5 22.01 39.11 -30.42
N ASP A 6 23.15 39.48 -29.84
CA ASP A 6 23.70 38.82 -28.65
C ASP A 6 22.81 39.08 -27.42
N VAL A 7 22.28 40.29 -27.27
CA VAL A 7 21.33 40.63 -26.20
C VAL A 7 20.03 39.83 -26.36
N ILE A 8 19.55 39.67 -27.59
CA ILE A 8 18.35 38.86 -27.86
C ILE A 8 18.60 37.38 -27.55
N ARG A 9 19.78 36.85 -27.88
CA ARG A 9 20.14 35.45 -27.59
C ARG A 9 20.21 35.16 -26.09
N ASP A 10 20.68 36.10 -25.29
CA ASP A 10 20.71 35.95 -23.84
C ASP A 10 19.30 36.00 -23.22
N LEU A 11 18.38 36.75 -23.85
CA LEU A 11 16.99 36.89 -23.38
C LEU A 11 16.04 35.80 -23.92
N LEU A 12 16.43 35.10 -25.00
CA LEU A 12 15.61 34.08 -25.66
C LEU A 12 15.16 32.93 -24.73
N PRO A 13 16.02 32.36 -23.85
CA PRO A 13 15.59 31.34 -22.90
C PRO A 13 14.48 31.84 -21.95
N LEU A 14 14.66 33.05 -21.41
CA LEU A 14 13.66 33.68 -20.52
C LEU A 14 12.36 34.03 -21.26
N TYR A 15 12.45 34.34 -22.56
CA TYR A 15 11.29 34.57 -23.42
C TYR A 15 10.49 33.27 -23.62
N VAL A 16 11.15 32.14 -23.87
CA VAL A 16 10.51 30.81 -24.00
C VAL A 16 9.81 30.40 -22.70
N GLU A 17 10.43 30.65 -21.55
CA GLU A 17 9.84 30.40 -20.22
C GLU A 17 8.78 31.45 -19.80
N ASN A 18 8.43 32.40 -20.66
CA ASN A 18 7.51 33.51 -20.40
C ASN A 18 7.87 34.40 -19.19
N MET A 19 9.13 34.42 -18.77
CA MET A 19 9.61 35.17 -17.59
C MET A 19 10.07 36.60 -17.90
N VAL A 20 9.90 37.08 -19.14
CA VAL A 20 10.25 38.45 -19.54
C VAL A 20 9.10 39.45 -19.32
N SER A 21 9.48 40.70 -19.04
CA SER A 21 8.54 41.83 -18.94
C SER A 21 7.85 42.13 -20.28
N ALA A 22 6.66 42.73 -20.26
CA ALA A 22 5.90 43.05 -21.47
C ALA A 22 6.68 43.94 -22.46
N LYS A 23 7.43 44.92 -21.94
CA LYS A 23 8.26 45.82 -22.74
C LYS A 23 9.42 45.08 -23.41
N SER A 24 10.05 44.14 -22.70
CA SER A 24 11.11 43.31 -23.27
C SER A 24 10.58 42.33 -24.32
N ARG A 25 9.35 41.84 -24.15
CA ARG A 25 8.69 40.91 -25.07
C ARG A 25 8.45 41.54 -26.45
N GLU A 26 7.88 42.75 -26.48
CA GLU A 26 7.62 43.51 -27.71
C GLU A 26 8.91 43.76 -28.51
N LEU A 27 9.99 44.13 -27.82
CA LEU A 27 11.31 44.37 -28.43
C LEU A 27 11.91 43.10 -29.05
N ILE A 28 11.72 41.94 -28.41
CA ILE A 28 12.18 40.65 -28.92
C ILE A 28 11.38 40.26 -30.17
N GLU A 29 10.07 40.47 -30.17
CA GLU A 29 9.19 40.17 -31.31
C GLU A 29 9.51 41.02 -32.53
N GLU A 30 9.74 42.33 -32.34
CA GLU A 30 10.17 43.24 -33.42
C GLU A 30 11.50 42.77 -34.04
N HIS A 31 12.47 42.37 -33.22
CA HIS A 31 13.75 41.86 -33.70
C HIS A 31 13.63 40.51 -34.40
N LEU A 32 12.76 39.61 -33.92
CA LEU A 32 12.54 38.30 -34.52
C LEU A 32 11.94 38.42 -35.93
N ILE A 33 11.14 39.45 -36.23
CA ILE A 33 10.61 39.68 -37.58
C ILE A 33 11.75 40.00 -38.57
N GLU A 34 12.74 40.79 -38.14
CA GLU A 34 13.85 41.22 -39.00
C GLU A 34 15.02 40.22 -39.06
N CYS A 35 15.19 39.35 -38.05
CA CYS A 35 16.38 38.51 -37.89
C CYS A 35 16.09 37.00 -37.97
N ASN A 36 16.40 36.41 -39.13
CA ASN A 36 16.23 34.96 -39.39
C ASN A 36 17.13 34.08 -38.49
N LYS A 37 18.33 34.56 -38.13
CA LYS A 37 19.26 33.83 -37.24
C LYS A 37 18.67 33.62 -35.84
N CYS A 38 18.06 34.66 -35.27
CA CYS A 38 17.42 34.58 -33.95
C CYS A 38 16.16 33.71 -33.98
N GLN A 39 15.41 33.71 -35.09
CA GLN A 39 14.27 32.80 -35.29
C GLN A 39 14.69 31.32 -35.31
N MET A 40 15.79 30.98 -36.00
CA MET A 40 16.30 29.60 -36.02
C MET A 40 16.68 29.12 -34.61
N ILE A 41 17.32 29.98 -33.81
CA ILE A 41 17.70 29.67 -32.42
C ILE A 41 16.46 29.48 -31.54
N LEU A 42 15.44 30.34 -31.67
CA LEU A 42 14.17 30.20 -30.94
C LEU A 42 13.48 28.87 -31.28
N ASN A 43 13.45 28.48 -32.55
CA ASN A 43 12.83 27.22 -32.98
C ASN A 43 13.60 26.01 -32.42
N GLN A 44 14.94 26.05 -32.44
CA GLN A 44 15.76 25.01 -31.81
C GLN A 44 15.53 24.89 -30.30
N MET A 45 15.27 26.01 -29.60
CA MET A 45 14.96 25.99 -28.16
C MET A 45 13.57 25.40 -27.89
N LYS A 46 12.56 25.74 -28.72
CA LYS A 46 11.20 25.19 -28.62
C LYS A 46 11.12 23.69 -28.96
N GLU A 47 11.93 23.23 -29.90
CA GLU A 47 12.01 21.80 -30.25
C GLU A 47 12.76 20.97 -29.19
N LYS A 48 13.64 21.62 -28.42
CA LYS A 48 14.50 20.94 -27.44
C LYS A 48 13.91 20.86 -26.04
N GLU A 49 12.73 21.41 -25.80
CA GLU A 49 12.03 21.19 -24.53
C GLU A 49 11.48 19.75 -24.55
N PRO A 50 12.10 18.78 -23.85
CA PRO A 50 11.45 17.49 -23.71
C PRO A 50 10.19 17.76 -22.90
N GLU A 51 9.03 17.34 -23.40
CA GLU A 51 7.88 17.16 -22.53
C GLU A 51 8.37 16.29 -21.37
N ILE A 52 8.50 16.87 -20.18
CA ILE A 52 8.76 16.09 -18.97
C ILE A 52 7.45 15.37 -18.69
N ILE A 53 7.23 14.28 -19.43
CA ILE A 53 6.25 13.27 -19.09
C ILE A 53 6.81 12.64 -17.82
N CYS A 54 6.47 13.24 -16.69
CA CYS A 54 6.50 12.55 -15.42
C CYS A 54 5.49 11.39 -15.56
N ASP A 55 5.96 10.29 -16.13
CA ASP A 55 5.26 9.02 -16.20
C ASP A 55 5.00 8.60 -14.75
N THR A 56 3.88 9.05 -14.20
CA THR A 56 3.42 8.75 -12.85
C THR A 56 2.81 7.35 -12.79
N GLU A 57 2.44 6.79 -13.94
CA GLU A 57 1.91 5.43 -14.07
C GLU A 57 2.75 4.33 -13.38
N PRO A 58 4.09 4.23 -13.61
CA PRO A 58 4.91 3.22 -12.94
C PRO A 58 4.93 3.42 -11.42
N ILE A 59 4.94 4.66 -10.93
CA ILE A 59 5.02 4.97 -9.50
C ILE A 59 3.70 4.64 -8.79
N GLU A 60 2.55 4.91 -9.42
CA GLU A 60 1.24 4.57 -8.83
C GLU A 60 1.01 3.06 -8.74
N LYS A 61 1.36 2.31 -9.80
CA LYS A 61 1.30 0.84 -9.81
C LYS A 61 2.27 0.23 -8.78
N PHE A 62 3.43 0.85 -8.57
CA PHE A 62 4.39 0.44 -7.54
C PHE A 62 3.84 0.71 -6.13
N ARG A 63 3.34 1.92 -5.87
CA ARG A 63 2.71 2.32 -4.59
C ARG A 63 1.56 1.38 -4.19
N ASP A 64 0.73 0.99 -5.15
CA ASP A 64 -0.38 0.06 -4.90
C ASP A 64 0.06 -1.37 -4.60
N ARG A 65 1.16 -1.82 -5.21
CA ARG A 65 1.74 -3.14 -4.90
C ARG A 65 2.29 -3.14 -3.47
N PHE A 66 3.05 -2.12 -3.10
CA PHE A 66 3.63 -2.00 -1.75
C PHE A 66 2.57 -1.82 -0.67
N ARG A 67 1.58 -0.93 -0.88
CA ARG A 67 0.48 -0.72 0.08
C ARG A 67 -0.27 -2.02 0.39
N LYS A 68 -0.49 -2.88 -0.61
CA LYS A 68 -1.10 -4.20 -0.41
C LYS A 68 -0.22 -5.11 0.44
N HIS A 69 1.09 -5.12 0.23
CA HIS A 69 2.03 -5.91 1.04
C HIS A 69 2.15 -5.38 2.47
N THR A 70 2.33 -4.07 2.65
CA THR A 70 2.44 -3.42 3.96
C THR A 70 1.21 -3.68 4.83
N ILE A 71 0.00 -3.58 4.27
CA ILE A 71 -1.23 -3.86 5.03
C ILE A 71 -1.35 -5.35 5.38
N THR A 72 -0.87 -6.27 4.53
CA THR A 72 -0.92 -7.71 4.87
C THR A 72 0.02 -7.98 6.04
N VAL A 73 1.24 -7.46 5.96
CA VAL A 73 2.24 -7.58 7.03
C VAL A 73 1.71 -6.96 8.32
N ALA A 74 1.12 -5.77 8.25
CA ALA A 74 0.55 -5.08 9.41
C ALA A 74 -0.59 -5.88 10.09
N MET A 75 -1.47 -6.53 9.32
CA MET A 75 -2.53 -7.36 9.90
C MET A 75 -1.99 -8.66 10.52
N VAL A 76 -1.04 -9.31 9.86
CA VAL A 76 -0.40 -10.51 10.41
C VAL A 76 0.39 -10.16 11.68
N SER A 77 1.13 -9.05 11.69
CA SER A 77 1.84 -8.59 12.88
C SER A 77 0.87 -8.25 14.02
N ALA A 78 -0.26 -7.61 13.71
CA ALA A 78 -1.29 -7.31 14.73
C ALA A 78 -1.87 -8.59 15.36
N PHE A 79 -2.16 -9.62 14.55
CA PHE A 79 -2.61 -10.90 15.07
C PHE A 79 -1.55 -11.57 15.96
N ILE A 80 -0.29 -11.57 15.53
CA ILE A 80 0.83 -12.11 16.32
C ILE A 80 0.97 -11.36 17.65
N THR A 81 0.84 -10.03 17.67
CA THR A 81 0.89 -9.27 18.93
C THR A 81 -0.23 -9.65 19.88
N VAL A 82 -1.46 -9.85 19.39
CA VAL A 82 -2.59 -10.32 20.21
C VAL A 82 -2.31 -11.72 20.76
N ALA A 83 -1.81 -12.63 19.92
CA ALA A 83 -1.41 -13.98 20.34
C ALA A 83 -0.37 -13.97 21.46
N ILE A 84 0.64 -13.10 21.38
CA ILE A 84 1.67 -12.96 22.43
C ILE A 84 1.05 -12.43 23.73
N LEU A 85 0.16 -11.44 23.65
CA LEU A 85 -0.52 -10.90 24.84
C LEU A 85 -1.36 -11.96 25.56
N ILE A 86 -2.04 -12.83 24.80
CA ILE A 86 -2.76 -13.98 25.35
C ILE A 86 -1.78 -14.87 26.11
N ILE A 87 -0.67 -15.30 25.50
CA ILE A 87 0.34 -16.14 26.17
C ILE A 87 0.84 -15.49 27.47
N VAL A 88 1.20 -14.20 27.43
CA VAL A 88 1.72 -13.48 28.60
C VAL A 88 0.69 -13.45 29.73
N GLN A 89 -0.58 -13.16 29.43
CA GLN A 89 -1.64 -13.22 30.43
C GLN A 89 -1.81 -14.64 30.99
N GLY A 90 -1.77 -15.67 30.13
CA GLY A 90 -1.96 -17.07 30.54
C GLY A 90 -0.83 -17.63 31.40
N VAL A 91 0.42 -17.25 31.12
CA VAL A 91 1.59 -17.78 31.84
C VAL A 91 1.87 -17.02 33.13
N PHE A 92 1.71 -15.70 33.13
CA PHE A 92 2.12 -14.85 34.27
C PHE A 92 0.98 -14.42 35.19
N PHE A 93 -0.25 -14.30 34.68
CA PHE A 93 -1.38 -13.70 35.41
C PHE A 93 -2.51 -14.67 35.72
N LEU A 94 -2.41 -15.93 35.29
CA LEU A 94 -3.47 -16.91 35.45
C LEU A 94 -3.45 -17.47 36.88
N GLN A 95 -4.46 -17.11 37.67
CA GLN A 95 -4.63 -17.60 39.04
C GLN A 95 -5.33 -18.98 39.03
N PRO A 96 -5.00 -19.87 40.01
CA PRO A 96 -5.66 -21.17 40.12
C PRO A 96 -7.16 -20.99 40.35
N GLY A 97 -7.99 -21.47 39.42
CA GLY A 97 -9.46 -21.36 39.48
C GLY A 97 -10.12 -20.56 38.33
N ASP A 98 -9.37 -19.67 37.66
CA ASP A 98 -9.89 -18.84 36.55
C ASP A 98 -9.58 -19.41 35.14
N GLU A 99 -9.00 -20.62 35.10
CA GLU A 99 -8.57 -21.33 33.88
C GLU A 99 -9.68 -21.44 32.84
N MET A 100 -10.90 -21.72 33.29
CA MET A 100 -12.05 -21.96 32.41
C MET A 100 -12.52 -20.67 31.74
N GLY A 101 -12.58 -19.56 32.49
CA GLY A 101 -12.97 -18.26 31.96
C GLY A 101 -11.94 -17.71 30.97
N TYR A 102 -10.65 -17.85 31.31
CA TYR A 102 -9.56 -17.47 30.43
C TYR A 102 -9.61 -18.26 29.11
N SER A 103 -9.84 -19.57 29.17
CA SER A 103 -9.87 -20.42 27.99
C SER A 103 -11.04 -20.09 27.06
N LEU A 104 -12.24 -19.93 27.63
CA LEU A 104 -13.44 -19.54 26.88
C LEU A 104 -13.24 -18.18 26.20
N LEU A 105 -12.83 -17.16 26.93
CA LEU A 105 -12.67 -15.82 26.39
C LEU A 105 -11.59 -15.78 25.28
N ASN A 106 -10.40 -16.31 25.57
CA ASN A 106 -9.28 -16.15 24.66
C ASN A 106 -9.35 -17.11 23.46
N PHE A 107 -9.60 -18.41 23.67
CA PHE A 107 -9.56 -19.41 22.59
C PHE A 107 -10.87 -19.54 21.83
N TYR A 108 -12.02 -19.25 22.42
CA TYR A 108 -13.32 -19.40 21.74
C TYR A 108 -13.90 -18.08 21.23
N PHE A 109 -13.57 -16.94 21.83
CA PHE A 109 -14.05 -15.63 21.34
C PHE A 109 -12.94 -14.84 20.64
N ILE A 110 -11.88 -14.47 21.35
CA ILE A 110 -10.89 -13.51 20.84
C ILE A 110 -10.08 -14.08 19.66
N LEU A 111 -9.51 -15.27 19.80
CA LEU A 111 -8.71 -15.91 18.73
C LEU A 111 -9.55 -16.17 17.47
N PRO A 112 -10.75 -16.76 17.57
CA PRO A 112 -11.62 -16.98 16.41
C PRO A 112 -12.06 -15.69 15.73
N LEU A 113 -12.42 -14.65 16.48
CA LEU A 113 -12.85 -13.37 15.91
C LEU A 113 -11.70 -12.66 15.19
N THR A 114 -10.52 -12.58 15.82
CA THR A 114 -9.35 -11.93 15.23
C THR A 114 -8.83 -12.70 14.01
N ALA A 115 -8.87 -14.04 14.03
CA ALA A 115 -8.55 -14.89 12.90
C ALA A 115 -9.56 -14.72 11.75
N LEU A 116 -10.87 -14.63 12.05
CA LEU A 116 -11.90 -14.40 11.05
C LEU A 116 -11.76 -13.03 10.38
N ILE A 117 -11.59 -11.96 11.15
CA ILE A 117 -11.44 -10.59 10.63
C ILE A 117 -10.18 -10.50 9.77
N SER A 118 -9.02 -10.91 10.30
CA SER A 118 -7.76 -10.87 9.56
C SER A 118 -7.84 -11.73 8.29
N SER A 119 -8.48 -12.90 8.36
CA SER A 119 -8.68 -13.79 7.21
C SER A 119 -9.58 -13.20 6.13
N ILE A 120 -10.70 -12.55 6.47
CA ILE A 120 -11.57 -11.86 5.49
C ILE A 120 -10.79 -10.74 4.80
N LEU A 121 -10.11 -9.88 5.56
CA LEU A 121 -9.39 -8.75 4.99
C LEU A 121 -8.21 -9.21 4.10
N ILE A 122 -7.54 -10.30 4.45
CA ILE A 122 -6.48 -10.91 3.64
C ILE A 122 -7.07 -11.61 2.41
N GLY A 123 -8.19 -12.31 2.55
CA GLY A 123 -8.89 -13.00 1.46
C GLY A 123 -9.39 -12.06 0.37
N MET A 124 -9.75 -10.82 0.73
CA MET A 124 -10.11 -9.75 -0.22
C MET A 124 -8.93 -9.28 -1.09
N ARG A 125 -7.68 -9.68 -0.77
CA ARG A 125 -6.46 -9.23 -1.45
C ARG A 125 -5.94 -10.28 -2.44
N ASP A 126 -5.40 -9.79 -3.56
CA ASP A 126 -4.78 -10.61 -4.60
C ASP A 126 -3.35 -11.01 -4.21
N ALA A 127 -3.21 -11.74 -3.10
CA ALA A 127 -1.93 -12.22 -2.60
C ALA A 127 -1.93 -13.75 -2.52
N LYS A 128 -0.88 -14.40 -3.03
CA LYS A 128 -0.72 -15.86 -2.93
C LYS A 128 -0.63 -16.34 -1.47
N ILE A 129 -0.20 -15.47 -0.56
CA ILE A 129 -0.04 -15.78 0.87
C ILE A 129 -1.37 -16.07 1.57
N LYS A 130 -2.53 -15.71 0.99
CA LYS A 130 -3.85 -15.93 1.62
C LYS A 130 -4.16 -17.40 1.92
N TRP A 131 -3.55 -18.34 1.19
CA TRP A 131 -3.71 -19.78 1.44
C TRP A 131 -2.79 -20.30 2.56
N PHE A 132 -1.71 -19.59 2.87
CA PHE A 132 -0.81 -19.94 3.97
C PHE A 132 -1.30 -19.41 5.33
N VAL A 133 -2.12 -18.36 5.32
CA VAL A 133 -2.59 -17.69 6.54
C VAL A 133 -3.46 -18.58 7.45
N PRO A 134 -4.42 -19.39 6.94
CA PRO A 134 -5.16 -20.33 7.77
C PRO A 134 -4.29 -21.38 8.46
N ILE A 135 -3.22 -21.81 7.78
CA ILE A 135 -2.24 -22.75 8.34
C ILE A 135 -1.52 -22.10 9.52
N LEU A 136 -1.05 -20.86 9.35
CA LEU A 136 -0.39 -20.09 10.41
C LEU A 136 -1.31 -19.90 11.63
N PHE A 137 -2.54 -19.46 11.43
CA PHE A 137 -3.50 -19.25 12.51
C PHE A 137 -3.85 -20.55 13.24
N GLY A 138 -4.01 -21.63 12.49
CA GLY A 138 -4.24 -22.94 13.07
C GLY A 138 -3.06 -23.46 13.90
N MET A 139 -1.82 -23.26 13.45
CA MET A 139 -0.64 -23.61 14.26
C MET A 139 -0.59 -22.82 15.57
N ILE A 140 -0.87 -21.51 15.53
CA ILE A 140 -0.93 -20.66 16.73
C ILE A 140 -2.04 -21.12 17.68
N GLY A 141 -3.21 -21.48 17.14
CA GLY A 141 -4.33 -22.01 17.92
C GLY A 141 -4.03 -23.36 18.61
N ILE A 142 -3.06 -24.12 18.14
CA ILE A 142 -2.58 -25.36 18.79
C ILE A 142 -1.49 -25.06 19.82
N PHE A 143 -0.55 -24.18 19.46
CA PHE A 143 0.66 -23.94 20.24
C PHE A 143 0.38 -23.16 21.53
N ILE A 144 -0.53 -22.17 21.48
CA ILE A 144 -0.84 -21.34 22.65
C ILE A 144 -1.49 -22.16 23.78
N PRO A 145 -2.56 -22.96 23.56
CA PRO A 145 -3.11 -23.81 24.62
C PRO A 145 -2.09 -24.78 25.20
N TRP A 146 -1.22 -25.34 24.36
CA TRP A 146 -0.16 -26.24 24.81
C TRP A 146 0.86 -25.55 25.72
N ILE A 147 1.25 -24.31 25.41
CA ILE A 147 2.14 -23.52 26.28
C ILE A 147 1.46 -23.18 27.60
N VAL A 148 0.20 -22.72 27.56
CA VAL A 148 -0.47 -22.17 28.75
C VAL A 148 -0.93 -23.27 29.70
N PHE A 149 -1.49 -24.37 29.18
CA PHE A 149 -2.11 -25.41 30.01
C PHE A 149 -1.35 -26.73 30.02
N HIS A 150 -0.27 -26.87 29.23
CA HIS A 150 0.41 -28.15 28.99
C HIS A 150 -0.54 -29.30 28.57
N ASN A 151 -1.75 -28.96 28.13
CA ASN A 151 -2.81 -29.89 27.76
C ASN A 151 -3.40 -29.46 26.41
N THR A 152 -3.56 -30.43 25.50
CA THR A 152 -4.14 -30.20 24.18
C THR A 152 -5.61 -30.59 24.19
N ASN A 153 -6.49 -29.61 24.38
CA ASN A 153 -7.92 -29.82 24.13
C ASN A 153 -8.16 -29.88 22.62
N GLU A 154 -8.32 -31.09 22.06
CA GLU A 154 -8.53 -31.30 20.62
C GLU A 154 -9.72 -30.50 20.07
N VAL A 155 -10.74 -30.26 20.90
CA VAL A 155 -11.92 -29.45 20.53
C VAL A 155 -11.54 -27.99 20.26
N ALA A 156 -10.60 -27.42 21.03
CA ALA A 156 -10.13 -26.05 20.81
C ALA A 156 -9.39 -25.89 19.47
N VAL A 157 -8.71 -26.94 19.03
CA VAL A 157 -7.98 -26.97 17.75
C VAL A 157 -8.94 -26.89 16.57
N PHE A 158 -10.05 -27.65 16.60
CA PHE A 158 -11.03 -27.62 15.52
C PHE A 158 -11.71 -26.25 15.38
N PHE A 159 -12.05 -25.61 16.50
CA PHE A 159 -12.64 -24.27 16.51
C PHE A 159 -11.66 -23.16 16.11
N ALA A 160 -10.35 -23.35 16.26
CA ALA A 160 -9.35 -22.37 15.83
C ALA A 160 -9.18 -22.31 14.29
N PHE A 161 -9.34 -23.44 13.60
CA PHE A 161 -9.16 -23.52 12.14
C PHE A 161 -10.38 -23.04 11.34
N LEU A 162 -11.60 -23.34 11.82
CA LEU A 162 -12.85 -23.07 11.12
C LEU A 162 -13.01 -21.58 10.70
N PRO A 163 -12.81 -20.60 11.60
CA PRO A 163 -13.03 -19.18 11.30
C PRO A 163 -12.05 -18.65 10.25
N SER A 164 -10.81 -19.12 10.29
CA SER A 164 -9.77 -18.78 9.32
C SER A 164 -10.13 -19.25 7.91
N PHE A 165 -10.58 -20.50 7.76
CA PHE A 165 -11.00 -21.05 6.46
C PHE A 165 -12.24 -20.34 5.92
N ILE A 166 -13.25 -20.14 6.76
CA ILE A 166 -14.47 -19.41 6.40
C ILE A 166 -14.13 -17.99 5.94
N GLY A 167 -13.24 -17.30 6.65
CA GLY A 167 -12.82 -15.94 6.31
C GLY A 167 -12.15 -15.84 4.93
N VAL A 168 -11.27 -16.78 4.58
CA VAL A 168 -10.59 -16.79 3.27
C VAL A 168 -11.60 -17.02 2.16
N LEU A 169 -12.55 -17.95 2.34
CA LEU A 169 -13.59 -18.25 1.36
C LEU A 169 -14.49 -17.04 1.11
N ILE A 170 -14.97 -16.38 2.18
CA ILE A 170 -15.78 -15.16 2.08
C ILE A 170 -14.98 -14.05 1.40
N GLY A 171 -13.74 -13.81 1.83
CA GLY A 171 -12.87 -12.79 1.25
C GLY A 171 -12.61 -13.03 -0.24
N ALA A 172 -12.37 -14.28 -0.64
CA ALA A 172 -12.17 -14.66 -2.04
C ALA A 172 -13.44 -14.48 -2.88
N ALA A 173 -14.62 -14.80 -2.33
CA ALA A 173 -15.90 -14.57 -2.99
C ALA A 173 -16.15 -13.07 -3.23
N ILE A 174 -15.91 -12.22 -2.23
CA ILE A 174 -16.02 -10.76 -2.35
C ILE A 174 -15.04 -10.22 -3.41
N GLN A 175 -13.80 -10.72 -3.42
CA GLN A 175 -12.81 -10.35 -4.42
C GLN A 175 -13.27 -10.70 -5.84
N ALA A 176 -13.84 -11.90 -6.04
CA ALA A 176 -14.37 -12.35 -7.32
C ALA A 176 -15.55 -11.49 -7.80
N LEU A 177 -16.46 -11.13 -6.90
CA LEU A 177 -17.58 -10.22 -7.20
C LEU A 177 -17.08 -8.83 -7.62
N LYS A 178 -16.09 -8.28 -6.92
CA LYS A 178 -15.50 -6.97 -7.25
C LYS A 178 -14.78 -6.98 -8.60
N LYS A 179 -14.16 -8.11 -8.98
CA LYS A 179 -13.52 -8.30 -10.29
C LYS A 179 -14.55 -8.40 -11.43
N LYS A 180 -15.70 -9.07 -11.20
CA LYS A 180 -16.82 -9.10 -12.15
C LYS A 180 -17.44 -7.72 -12.38
N ARG A 181 -17.57 -6.90 -11.32
CA ARG A 181 -18.16 -5.53 -11.41
C ARG A 181 -17.29 -4.52 -12.17
N LYS A 182 -16.00 -4.80 -12.35
CA LYS A 182 -15.03 -3.93 -13.05
C LYS A 182 -14.83 -4.28 -14.54
N ARG A 183 -15.37 -5.42 -14.99
CA ARG A 183 -15.41 -5.81 -16.41
C ARG A 183 -16.75 -5.42 -16.99
#